data_AF-A0A523Y8X5-F1
#
_entry.id   AF-A0A523Y8X5-F1
#
_cell.length_a   1.000
_cell.length_b   1.000
_cell.length_c   1.000
_cell.angle_alpha   90.00
_cell.angle_beta   90.00
_cell.angle_gamma   90.00
#
_symmetry.space_group_name_H-M   'P 1'
#
loop_
_entity.id
_entity.type
_entity.pdbx_description
1 polymer ?
#
loop_
_entity_poly.entity_id
_entity_poly.type
_entity_poly.pdbx_seq_one_letter_code
_entity_poly.pdbx_strand_id
1 'polypeptide(L)' 'MTIWQYKEEKETHLLVKFYKENHGEGKFLGDLDEESIRKMILEIKPDINIDQAFGTLAYFGLLPILVVK' A
#
# COMPACT_ATOMS: atom_id res chain seq x y z
N MET A 1 -0.99 1.89 -12.56
CA MET A 1 0.26 2.58 -12.19
C MET A 1 1.28 1.56 -11.72
N THR A 2 2.57 1.85 -11.87
CA THR A 2 3.67 1.06 -11.33
C THR A 2 3.56 0.98 -9.81
N ILE A 3 3.65 -0.22 -9.23
CA ILE A 3 3.53 -0.42 -7.79
C ILE A 3 4.71 -1.22 -7.24
N TRP A 4 5.23 -0.72 -6.12
CA TRP A 4 6.17 -1.41 -5.25
C TRP A 4 5.53 -1.57 -3.87
N GLN A 5 5.81 -2.68 -3.19
CA GLN A 5 5.32 -2.93 -1.83
C GLN A 5 6.44 -3.34 -0.90
N TYR A 6 6.51 -2.67 0.25
CA TYR A 6 7.27 -3.11 1.42
C TYR A 6 6.32 -3.65 2.47
N LYS A 7 6.68 -4.76 3.12
CA LYS A 7 5.93 -5.35 4.23
C LYS A 7 6.88 -5.64 5.40
N GLU A 8 6.53 -5.14 6.58
CA GLU A 8 7.16 -5.48 7.84
C GLU A 8 6.12 -6.02 8.82
N GLU A 9 6.36 -7.22 9.33
CA GLU A 9 5.47 -7.87 10.28
C GLU A 9 6.19 -8.04 11.63
N LYS A 10 5.58 -7.51 12.69
CA LYS A 10 6.04 -7.60 14.08
C LYS A 10 4.96 -8.23 14.96
N GLU A 11 5.30 -8.50 16.21
CA GLU A 11 4.36 -9.00 17.23
C GLU A 11 3.26 -7.98 17.53
N THR A 12 3.57 -6.68 17.51
CA THR A 12 2.64 -5.61 17.89
C THR A 12 1.89 -4.99 16.71
N HIS A 13 2.40 -5.14 15.48
CA HIS A 13 1.84 -4.46 14.32
C HIS A 13 2.25 -5.11 12.99
N LEU A 14 1.52 -4.72 11.95
CA LEU A 14 1.84 -4.91 10.55
C LEU A 14 2.00 -3.53 9.90
N LEU A 15 3.15 -3.28 9.28
CA LEU A 15 3.39 -2.12 8.44
C LEU A 15 3.49 -2.54 6.98
N VAL A 16 2.62 -1.98 6.13
CA VAL A 16 2.72 -2.13 4.67
C VAL A 16 2.89 -0.76 4.05
N LYS A 17 3.84 -0.62 3.12
CA LYS A 17 4.02 0.63 2.37
C LYS A 17 3.89 0.33 0.88
N PHE A 18 3.08 1.12 0.19
CA PHE A 18 2.98 1.13 -1.27
C PHE A 18 3.70 2.33 -1.85
N TYR A 19 4.37 2.14 -2.98
CA TYR A 19 5.05 3.20 -3.70
C TYR A 19 4.74 3.17 -5.19
N LYS A 20 4.73 4.35 -5.83
CA LYS A 20 4.67 4.47 -7.30
C LYS A 20 6.05 4.36 -7.97
N GLU A 21 7.12 4.47 -7.21
CA GLU A 21 8.50 4.47 -7.68
C GLU A 21 9.36 3.51 -6.84
N ASN A 22 10.55 3.19 -7.34
CA ASN A 22 11.47 2.34 -6.60
C ASN A 22 12.22 3.16 -5.54
N HIS A 23 11.88 2.95 -4.26
CA HIS A 23 12.58 3.56 -3.12
C HIS A 23 13.64 2.64 -2.49
N GLY A 24 13.99 1.53 -3.14
CA GLY A 24 15.05 0.62 -2.70
C GLY A 24 14.67 -0.40 -1.61
N GLU A 25 13.51 -0.23 -0.95
CA GLU A 25 13.04 -1.14 0.11
C GLU A 25 11.88 -2.06 -0.33
N GLY A 26 11.15 -1.73 -1.40
CA GLY A 26 9.96 -2.45 -1.84
C GLY A 26 10.25 -3.58 -2.85
N LYS A 27 9.35 -4.56 -2.92
CA LYS A 27 9.27 -5.53 -4.02
C LYS A 27 8.42 -4.96 -5.15
N PHE A 28 8.90 -5.05 -6.39
CA PHE A 28 8.11 -4.68 -7.56
C PHE A 28 6.92 -5.63 -7.74
N LEU A 29 5.72 -5.07 -7.87
CA LEU A 29 4.48 -5.83 -8.07
C LEU A 29 3.93 -5.73 -9.50
N GLY A 30 4.53 -4.90 -10.34
CA GLY A 30 4.06 -4.66 -11.72
C GLY A 30 3.31 -3.34 -11.88
N ASP A 31 2.79 -3.15 -13.08
CA ASP A 31 1.82 -2.11 -13.38
C ASP A 31 0.41 -2.64 -13.09
N LEU A 32 -0.24 -2.06 -12.08
CA LEU A 32 -1.55 -2.51 -11.60
C LEU A 32 -2.63 -1.48 -11.95
N ASP A 33 -3.83 -1.96 -12.28
CA ASP A 33 -5.00 -1.10 -12.42
C ASP A 33 -5.52 -0.61 -11.06
N GLU A 34 -6.41 0.38 -11.10
CA GLU A 34 -6.97 0.99 -9.90
C GLU A 34 -7.76 -0.01 -9.04
N GLU A 35 -8.54 -0.90 -9.65
CA GLU A 35 -9.35 -1.89 -8.93
C GLU A 35 -8.47 -2.86 -8.13
N SER A 36 -7.40 -3.35 -8.75
CA SER A 36 -6.41 -4.24 -8.15
C SER A 36 -5.70 -3.57 -6.97
N ILE A 37 -5.28 -2.31 -7.12
CA ILE A 37 -4.63 -1.55 -6.05
C ILE A 37 -5.60 -1.33 -4.88
N ARG A 38 -6.85 -0.94 -5.18
CA ARG A 38 -7.87 -0.72 -4.15
C ARG A 38 -8.15 -2.01 -3.37
N LYS A 39 -8.27 -3.14 -4.06
CA LYS A 39 -8.47 -4.46 -3.44
C LYS A 39 -7.32 -4.79 -2.50
N MET A 40 -6.08 -4.61 -2.93
CA MET A 40 -4.90 -4.87 -2.09
C MET A 40 -4.85 -4.00 -0.82
N ILE A 41 -5.23 -2.72 -0.92
CA ILE A 41 -5.32 -1.82 0.24
C ILE A 41 -6.37 -2.34 1.24
N LEU A 42 -7.55 -2.74 0.76
CA LEU A 42 -8.63 -3.28 1.59
C LEU A 42 -8.28 -4.63 2.21
N GLU A 43 -7.53 -5.48 1.51
CA GLU A 43 -7.04 -6.76 2.06
C GLU A 43 -6.11 -6.55 3.27
N ILE A 44 -5.37 -5.43 3.31
CA ILE A 44 -4.49 -5.09 4.44
C ILE A 44 -5.28 -4.47 5.59
N LYS A 45 -6.18 -3.53 5.29
CA LYS A 45 -6.98 -2.81 6.29
C LYS A 45 -8.42 -2.62 5.78
N PRO A 46 -9.35 -3.54 6.09
CA PRO A 46 -10.71 -3.52 5.53
C PRO A 46 -11.56 -2.30 5.93
N ASP A 47 -11.21 -1.66 7.05
CA ASP A 47 -11.90 -0.49 7.61
C ASP A 47 -11.31 0.86 7.17
N ILE A 48 -10.28 0.86 6.31
CA ILE A 48 -9.67 2.10 5.81
C ILE A 48 -10.61 2.83 4.85
N ASN A 49 -10.62 4.16 4.87
CA ASN A 49 -11.27 4.95 3.81
C ASN A 49 -10.50 4.75 2.50
N ILE A 50 -11.05 3.91 1.62
CA ILE A 50 -10.37 3.48 0.40
C ILE A 50 -10.13 4.59 -0.60
N ASP A 51 -11.07 5.53 -0.74
CA ASP A 51 -10.93 6.65 -1.67
C ASP A 51 -9.81 7.59 -1.24
N GLN A 52 -9.72 7.87 0.06
CA GLN A 52 -8.63 8.68 0.62
C GLN A 52 -7.29 7.95 0.53
N ALA A 53 -7.24 6.65 0.84
CA ALA A 53 -6.02 5.87 0.79
C ALA A 53 -5.48 5.76 -0.64
N PHE A 54 -6.34 5.39 -1.60
CA PHE A 54 -5.96 5.34 -3.01
C PHE A 54 -5.57 6.73 -3.54
N GLY A 55 -6.34 7.78 -3.20
CA GLY A 55 -6.02 9.16 -3.58
C GLY A 55 -4.65 9.61 -3.05
N THR A 56 -4.31 9.23 -1.81
CA THR A 56 -3.01 9.50 -1.20
C THR A 56 -1.88 8.82 -1.97
N LEU A 57 -2.02 7.52 -2.29
CA LEU A 57 -1.05 6.80 -3.11
C LEU A 57 -0.92 7.43 -4.51
N ALA A 58 -2.05 7.73 -5.16
CA ALA A 58 -2.09 8.27 -6.51
C ALA A 58 -1.42 9.64 -6.61
N TYR A 59 -1.68 10.52 -5.64
CA TYR A 59 -1.17 11.90 -5.61
C TYR A 59 0.27 11.98 -5.11
N PHE A 60 0.58 11.40 -3.93
CA PHE A 60 1.89 11.51 -3.29
C PHE A 60 2.89 10.44 -3.72
N GLY A 61 2.43 9.34 -4.32
CA GLY A 61 3.29 8.21 -4.69
C GLY A 61 3.74 7.33 -3.54
N LEU A 62 3.19 7.53 -2.35
CA LEU A 62 3.47 6.77 -1.15
C LEU A 62 2.19 6.58 -0.34
N LEU A 63 1.96 5.37 0.14
CA LEU A 63 0.91 5.06 1.11
C LEU A 63 1.43 4.09 2.18
N PRO A 64 1.72 4.56 3.40
CA PRO A 64 1.97 3.70 4.54
C PRO A 64 0.63 3.30 5.20
N ILE A 65 0.48 2.02 5.50
CA ILE A 65 -0.65 1.44 6.23
C ILE A 65 -0.10 0.71 7.45
N LEU A 66 -0.47 1.18 8.64
CA LEU A 66 -0.12 0.56 9.91
C LEU A 66 -1.37 -0.09 10.52
N VAL A 67 -1.28 -1.38 10.83
CA VAL A 67 -2.32 -2.15 11.51
C VAL A 67 -1.77 -2.63 12.85
N VAL A 68 -2.40 -2.22 13.95
CA VAL A 68 -2.04 -2.66 15.31
C VAL A 68 -2.79 -3.96 15.62
N LYS A 69 -2.10 -4.92 16.27
CA LYS A 69 -2.65 -6.25 16.65
C LYS A 69 -3.32 -6.23 18.02
#